data_AF-A0AAW2NSE8-F1
#
_entry.id   AF-A0AAW2NSE8-F1
#
_cell.length_a   1.000
_cell.length_b   1.000
_cell.length_c   1.000
_cell.angle_alpha   90.00
_cell.angle_beta   90.00
_cell.angle_gamma   90.00
#
_symmetry.space_group_name_H-M   'P 1'
#
loop_
_entity.id
_entity.type
_entity.pdbx_description
1 polymer ?
#
loop_
_entity_poly.entity_id
_entity_poly.type
_entity_poly.pdbx_seq_one_letter_code
_entity_poly.pdbx_strand_id
1 'polypeptide(L)'
;MYENFKVKFKSLELKEYFWKAASTANRREFDHFMKKIEELDPKIKDDVETASEWLKKINPQHWARSHFPIHSKCDILVNNLCESFNNYIIEARDKPIIRYPCCYACAAIGSKRAKLEDYVDDCYKKSMYLKVYNDIIHIVPGVKDYIKTSFEPFKPPKIKKKRGRPKKLRRKGPNELESEKSTRKGLTHVCSKCHQVGHNKGTCKNQPHHKSKIFKARNAPESEHQEIPQASQAPPPPSLSQEQPSGAEAAPTGTRRSILQQHAPRTATQ
;
A
#
# COMPACT_ATOMS: atom_id res chain seq x y z
N MET A 1 7.16 8.29 4.93
CA MET A 1 6.23 9.44 4.88
C MET A 1 5.25 9.45 6.06
N TYR A 2 4.26 8.55 6.10
CA TYR A 2 3.27 8.53 7.20
C TYR A 2 3.88 8.36 8.60
N GLU A 3 4.93 7.53 8.76
CA GLU A 3 5.61 7.39 10.07
C GLU A 3 6.19 8.72 10.56
N ASN A 4 6.79 9.53 9.67
CA ASN A 4 7.29 10.87 10.02
C ASN A 4 6.13 11.82 10.37
N PHE A 5 5.02 11.75 9.63
CA PHE A 5 3.82 12.54 9.89
C PHE A 5 3.23 12.22 11.27
N LYS A 6 3.11 10.93 11.62
CA LYS A 6 2.58 10.44 12.90
C LYS A 6 3.42 10.85 14.11
N VAL A 7 4.73 11.03 13.94
CA VAL A 7 5.61 11.51 15.03
C VAL A 7 5.24 12.94 15.42
N LYS A 8 4.99 13.80 14.43
CA LYS A 8 4.60 15.21 14.62
C LYS A 8 3.13 15.38 15.00
N PHE A 9 2.23 14.70 14.30
CA PHE A 9 0.78 14.88 14.42
C PHE A 9 0.12 13.59 14.92
N LYS A 10 -0.28 13.59 16.19
CA LYS A 10 -0.87 12.42 16.87
C LYS A 10 -2.40 12.54 16.96
N SER A 11 -3.09 12.41 15.83
CA SER A 11 -4.56 12.33 15.77
C SER A 11 -5.03 11.17 14.89
N LEU A 12 -6.09 10.48 15.33
CA LEU A 12 -6.70 9.39 14.58
C LEU A 12 -7.41 9.91 13.32
N GLU A 13 -8.08 11.06 13.43
CA GLU A 13 -8.80 11.66 12.30
C GLU A 13 -7.82 12.19 11.25
N LEU A 14 -6.72 12.84 11.67
CA LEU A 14 -5.65 13.26 10.75
C LEU A 14 -5.03 12.07 10.02
N LYS A 15 -4.86 10.94 10.70
CA LYS A 15 -4.41 9.69 10.05
C LYS A 15 -5.38 9.26 8.96
N GLU A 16 -6.68 9.24 9.23
CA GLU A 16 -7.67 8.79 8.25
C GLU A 16 -7.69 9.69 7.01
N TYR A 17 -7.71 11.01 7.22
CA TYR A 17 -7.73 11.96 6.11
C TYR A 17 -6.40 11.98 5.34
N PHE A 18 -5.26 11.79 6.02
CA PHE A 18 -3.97 11.60 5.36
C PHE A 18 -4.01 10.41 4.38
N TRP A 19 -4.49 9.25 4.82
CA TRP A 19 -4.52 8.06 3.96
C TRP A 19 -5.55 8.18 2.84
N LYS A 20 -6.68 8.85 3.09
CA LYS A 20 -7.66 9.20 2.05
C LYS A 20 -7.02 10.10 0.98
N ALA A 21 -6.35 11.17 1.40
CA ALA A 21 -5.62 12.07 0.49
C ALA A 21 -4.53 11.33 -0.31
N ALA A 22 -3.72 10.50 0.36
CA ALA A 22 -2.65 9.77 -0.32
C ALA A 22 -3.18 8.78 -1.38
N SER A 23 -4.33 8.15 -1.11
CA SER A 23 -4.86 7.03 -1.90
C SER A 23 -5.76 7.44 -3.07
N THR A 24 -6.25 8.68 -3.11
CA THR A 24 -7.17 9.11 -4.16
C THR A 24 -6.47 9.24 -5.51
N ALA A 25 -7.17 8.86 -6.58
CA ALA A 25 -6.69 9.04 -7.95
C ALA A 25 -7.03 10.45 -8.49
N ASN A 26 -8.02 11.11 -7.89
CA ASN A 26 -8.58 12.36 -8.40
C ASN A 26 -7.97 13.57 -7.67
N ARG A 27 -7.51 14.59 -8.42
CA ARG A 27 -6.98 15.83 -7.82
C ARG A 27 -8.02 16.59 -6.99
N ARG A 28 -9.27 16.66 -7.46
CA ARG A 28 -10.36 17.32 -6.72
C ARG A 28 -10.62 16.69 -5.34
N GLU A 29 -10.58 15.35 -5.27
CA GLU A 29 -10.75 14.65 -4.00
C GLU A 29 -9.53 14.82 -3.10
N PHE A 30 -8.32 14.84 -3.68
CA PHE A 30 -7.11 15.17 -2.94
C PHE A 30 -7.22 16.55 -2.27
N ASP A 31 -7.61 17.59 -3.02
CA ASP A 31 -7.79 18.95 -2.50
C ASP A 31 -8.86 19.00 -1.40
N HIS A 32 -9.96 18.26 -1.58
CA HIS A 32 -11.01 18.12 -0.57
C HIS A 32 -10.48 17.53 0.75
N PHE A 33 -9.69 16.45 0.69
CA PHE A 33 -9.12 15.85 1.90
C PHE A 33 -8.02 16.72 2.53
N MET A 34 -7.23 17.42 1.73
CA MET A 34 -6.27 18.40 2.22
C MET A 34 -6.95 19.54 2.99
N LYS A 35 -8.11 20.02 2.49
CA LYS A 35 -8.93 21.01 3.20
C LYS A 35 -9.47 20.46 4.53
N LYS A 36 -9.95 19.22 4.56
CA LYS A 36 -10.39 18.59 5.82
C LYS A 36 -9.27 18.43 6.85
N ILE A 37 -8.04 18.16 6.39
CA ILE A 37 -6.86 18.14 7.29
C ILE A 37 -6.61 19.53 7.88
N GLU A 38 -6.79 20.58 7.09
CA GLU A 38 -6.63 21.98 7.53
C GLU A 38 -7.72 22.43 8.52
N GLU A 39 -8.96 21.96 8.33
CA GLU A 39 -10.08 22.24 9.26
C GLU A 39 -9.91 21.54 10.62
N LEU A 40 -9.31 20.35 10.64
CA LEU A 40 -9.11 19.57 11.87
C LEU A 40 -7.93 20.03 12.72
N ASP A 41 -6.93 20.63 12.10
CA ASP A 41 -5.75 21.19 12.77
C ASP A 41 -5.64 22.67 12.41
N PRO A 42 -6.56 23.51 12.90
CA PRO A 42 -6.49 24.94 12.64
C PRO A 42 -5.23 25.52 13.26
N LYS A 43 -4.68 26.57 12.65
CA LYS A 43 -3.47 27.23 13.12
C LYS A 43 -3.75 27.92 14.47
N ILE A 44 -3.32 27.29 15.57
CA ILE A 44 -3.58 27.77 16.94
C ILE A 44 -2.58 28.88 17.34
N LYS A 45 -1.35 28.86 16.81
CA LYS A 45 -0.29 29.87 17.02
C LYS A 45 0.59 29.96 15.77
N ASP A 46 1.16 31.13 15.49
CA ASP A 46 1.96 31.39 14.29
C ASP A 46 3.22 30.52 14.17
N ASP A 47 3.78 30.08 15.31
CA ASP A 47 5.01 29.27 15.35
C ASP A 47 4.80 27.76 15.24
N VAL A 48 3.54 27.29 15.28
CA VAL A 48 3.24 25.84 15.24
C VAL A 48 2.93 25.44 13.80
N GLU A 49 3.84 24.65 13.22
CA GLU A 49 3.65 24.05 11.88
C GLU A 49 2.42 23.14 11.86
N THR A 50 1.41 23.52 11.07
CA THR A 50 0.17 22.77 10.89
C THR A 50 0.37 21.52 10.04
N ALA A 51 -0.45 20.48 10.26
CA ALA A 51 -0.44 19.26 9.46
C ALA A 51 -0.54 19.51 7.94
N SER A 52 -1.42 20.43 7.52
CA SER A 52 -1.61 20.78 6.11
C SER A 52 -0.39 21.50 5.52
N GLU A 53 0.23 22.43 6.25
CA GLU A 53 1.44 23.14 5.83
C GLU A 53 2.64 22.18 5.68
N TRP A 54 2.82 21.28 6.64
CA TRP A 54 3.88 20.27 6.58
C TRP A 54 3.74 19.37 5.34
N LEU A 55 2.51 18.97 5.00
CA LEU A 55 2.23 18.17 3.81
C LEU A 55 2.45 18.95 2.52
N LYS A 56 2.08 20.24 2.47
CA LYS A 56 2.29 21.12 1.30
C LYS A 56 3.78 21.35 1.00
N LYS A 57 4.67 21.29 2.00
CA LYS A 57 6.14 21.37 1.81
C LYS A 57 6.70 20.18 1.03
N ILE A 58 6.03 19.04 1.05
CA ILE A 58 6.49 17.81 0.42
C ILE A 58 5.75 17.64 -0.90
N ASN A 59 6.49 17.58 -2.01
CA ASN A 59 5.89 17.48 -3.34
C ASN A 59 4.89 16.30 -3.40
N PRO A 60 3.60 16.55 -3.71
CA PRO A 60 2.55 15.53 -3.77
C PRO A 60 2.88 14.36 -4.70
N GLN A 61 3.71 14.56 -5.73
CA GLN A 61 4.17 13.49 -6.63
C GLN A 61 4.89 12.35 -5.90
N HIS A 62 5.46 12.60 -4.71
CA HIS A 62 6.19 11.58 -3.96
C HIS A 62 5.32 10.73 -3.04
N TRP A 63 4.07 11.13 -2.78
CA TRP A 63 3.26 10.48 -1.73
C TRP A 63 1.76 10.39 -2.00
N ALA A 64 1.24 11.12 -2.97
CA ALA A 64 -0.18 11.14 -3.33
C ALA A 64 -0.41 10.57 -4.74
N ARG A 65 -1.25 9.53 -4.83
CA ARG A 65 -1.56 8.83 -6.08
C ARG A 65 -2.11 9.76 -7.17
N SER A 66 -2.92 10.74 -6.80
CA SER A 66 -3.52 11.74 -7.71
C SER A 66 -2.51 12.60 -8.47
N HIS A 67 -1.24 12.60 -8.03
CA HIS A 67 -0.16 13.38 -8.61
C HIS A 67 0.90 12.52 -9.31
N PHE A 68 0.73 11.20 -9.35
CA PHE A 68 1.65 10.31 -10.06
C PHE A 68 1.51 10.49 -11.58
N PRO A 69 2.61 10.35 -12.35
CA PRO A 69 2.54 10.42 -13.80
C PRO A 69 1.75 9.24 -14.37
N ILE A 70 1.03 9.49 -15.47
CA ILE A 70 0.05 8.56 -16.06
C ILE A 70 0.68 7.21 -16.48
N HIS A 71 1.97 7.21 -16.81
CA HIS A 71 2.70 5.99 -17.17
C HIS A 71 3.06 5.10 -15.97
N SER A 72 3.04 5.63 -14.74
CA SER A 72 3.37 4.89 -13.51
C SER A 72 2.10 4.36 -12.84
N LYS A 73 1.71 3.13 -13.17
CA LYS A 73 0.55 2.43 -12.58
C LYS A 73 0.94 1.62 -11.35
N CYS A 74 1.49 2.27 -10.31
CA CYS A 74 1.77 1.60 -9.04
C CYS A 74 0.61 1.83 -8.06
N ASP A 75 -0.09 0.76 -7.68
CA ASP A 75 -1.15 0.80 -6.66
C ASP A 75 -0.61 0.83 -5.22
N ILE A 76 0.71 0.67 -5.04
CA ILE A 76 1.35 0.49 -3.74
C ILE A 76 1.93 1.83 -3.26
N LEU A 77 1.26 2.45 -2.28
CA LEU A 77 1.70 3.70 -1.63
C LEU A 77 2.58 3.46 -0.39
N VAL A 78 2.83 2.20 -0.05
CA VAL A 78 3.59 1.83 1.14
C VAL A 78 5.07 1.61 0.78
N ASN A 79 5.95 2.29 1.52
CA ASN A 79 7.41 2.17 1.40
C ASN A 79 7.94 0.79 1.83
N ASN A 80 7.07 -0.09 2.33
CA ASN A 80 7.44 -1.41 2.86
C ASN A 80 8.21 -2.27 1.86
N LEU A 81 7.92 -2.18 0.55
CA LEU A 81 8.64 -2.97 -0.45
C LEU A 81 10.08 -2.50 -0.59
N CYS A 82 10.27 -1.18 -0.73
CA CYS A 82 11.60 -0.58 -0.82
C CYS A 82 12.40 -0.77 0.46
N GLU A 83 11.78 -0.61 1.63
CA GLU A 83 12.44 -0.84 2.93
C GLU A 83 12.82 -2.31 3.13
N SER A 84 11.93 -3.25 2.78
CA SER A 84 12.23 -4.70 2.89
C SER A 84 13.33 -5.11 1.92
N PHE A 85 13.31 -4.61 0.69
CA PHE A 85 14.34 -4.88 -0.29
C PHE A 85 15.69 -4.28 0.13
N ASN A 86 15.70 -3.01 0.55
CA ASN A 86 16.91 -2.34 1.03
C ASN A 86 17.52 -3.08 2.23
N ASN A 87 16.69 -3.52 3.19
CA ASN A 87 17.18 -4.31 4.32
C ASN A 87 17.76 -5.67 3.89
N TYR A 88 17.11 -6.35 2.93
CA TYR A 88 17.58 -7.65 2.45
C TYR A 88 18.94 -7.55 1.73
N ILE A 89 19.18 -6.48 0.99
CA ILE A 89 20.40 -6.36 0.17
C ILE A 89 21.61 -5.76 0.89
N ILE A 90 21.48 -5.23 2.11
CA ILE A 90 22.61 -4.61 2.83
C ILE A 90 23.78 -5.60 2.96
N GLU A 91 23.53 -6.82 3.45
CA GLU A 91 24.60 -7.82 3.61
C GLU A 91 25.15 -8.37 2.28
N ALA A 92 24.35 -8.30 1.22
CA ALA A 92 24.73 -8.77 -0.11
C ALA A 92 25.49 -7.70 -0.92
N ARG A 93 25.26 -6.41 -0.63
CA ARG A 93 25.90 -5.27 -1.32
C ARG A 93 27.41 -5.22 -1.11
N ASP A 94 27.88 -5.62 0.06
CA ASP A 94 29.31 -5.61 0.39
C ASP A 94 30.04 -6.86 -0.08
N LYS A 95 29.29 -7.87 -0.57
CA LYS A 95 29.88 -9.09 -1.11
C LYS A 95 30.19 -8.86 -2.58
N PRO A 96 31.39 -9.23 -3.07
CA PRO A 96 31.68 -9.17 -4.48
C PRO A 96 30.63 -10.04 -5.20
N ILE A 97 29.97 -9.45 -6.19
CA ILE A 97 29.14 -10.22 -7.10
C ILE A 97 30.08 -11.27 -7.68
N ILE A 98 29.78 -12.56 -7.47
CA ILE A 98 30.64 -13.76 -7.37
C ILE A 98 31.87 -13.85 -8.33
N ARG A 99 31.93 -13.02 -9.37
CA ARG A 99 32.97 -13.00 -10.40
C ARG A 99 33.54 -11.61 -10.77
N TYR A 100 33.34 -10.60 -9.92
CA TYR A 100 34.00 -9.29 -10.05
C TYR A 100 35.17 -9.20 -9.05
N PRO A 101 36.36 -8.71 -9.45
CA PRO A 101 37.50 -8.58 -8.54
C PRO A 101 37.17 -7.73 -7.31
N CYS A 102 37.47 -8.23 -6.11
CA CYS A 102 37.33 -7.46 -4.88
C CYS A 102 38.44 -6.40 -4.75
N CYS A 103 38.33 -5.49 -3.78
CA CYS A 103 39.30 -4.41 -3.57
C CYS A 103 40.76 -4.91 -3.45
N TYR A 104 40.99 -6.03 -2.76
CA TYR A 104 42.31 -6.65 -2.63
C TYR A 104 42.82 -7.25 -3.95
N ALA A 105 41.94 -7.86 -4.75
CA ALA A 105 42.28 -8.38 -6.06
C ALA A 105 42.63 -7.25 -7.03
N CYS A 106 41.86 -6.14 -7.02
CA CYS A 106 42.17 -4.94 -7.79
C CYS A 106 43.55 -4.37 -7.44
N ALA A 107 43.89 -4.31 -6.15
CA ALA A 107 45.20 -3.85 -5.70
C ALA A 107 46.33 -4.76 -6.22
N ALA A 108 46.18 -6.08 -6.11
CA ALA A 108 47.17 -7.03 -6.62
C ALA A 108 47.34 -6.99 -8.14
N ILE A 109 46.25 -6.82 -8.90
CA ILE A 109 46.25 -6.65 -10.36
C ILE A 109 46.98 -5.34 -10.73
N GLY A 110 46.69 -4.26 -10.01
CA GLY A 110 47.37 -2.98 -10.16
C GLY A 110 48.87 -3.07 -9.90
N SER A 111 49.29 -3.79 -8.85
CA SER A 111 50.70 -4.04 -8.55
C SER A 111 51.40 -4.84 -9.67
N LYS A 112 50.66 -5.70 -10.39
CA LYS A 112 51.15 -6.43 -11.57
C LYS A 112 51.11 -5.61 -12.87
N ARG A 113 50.65 -4.35 -12.83
CA ARG A 113 50.41 -3.50 -14.02
C ARG A 113 49.53 -4.17 -15.09
N ALA A 114 48.65 -5.08 -14.67
CA ALA A 114 47.71 -5.74 -15.57
C ALA A 114 46.40 -4.96 -15.63
N LYS A 115 45.64 -5.13 -16.71
CA LYS A 115 44.34 -4.46 -16.86
C LYS A 115 43.29 -5.18 -16.04
N LEU A 116 42.43 -4.42 -15.35
CA LEU A 116 41.36 -5.00 -14.53
C LEU A 116 40.34 -5.77 -15.38
N GLU A 117 40.08 -5.29 -16.59
CA GLU A 117 39.14 -5.84 -17.57
C GLU A 117 39.41 -7.30 -17.93
N ASP A 118 40.68 -7.74 -17.85
CA ASP A 118 41.10 -9.10 -18.15
C ASP A 118 40.71 -10.10 -17.04
N TYR A 119 40.44 -9.60 -15.83
CA TYR A 119 40.10 -10.40 -14.64
C TYR A 119 38.61 -10.34 -14.30
N VAL A 120 37.81 -9.63 -15.09
CA VAL A 120 36.35 -9.58 -14.96
C VAL A 120 35.73 -10.66 -15.82
N ASP A 121 34.80 -11.43 -15.28
CA ASP A 121 34.07 -12.47 -16.02
C ASP A 121 33.31 -11.90 -17.23
N ASP A 122 33.23 -12.69 -18.29
CA ASP A 122 32.54 -12.34 -19.53
C ASP A 122 31.09 -11.90 -19.31
N CYS A 123 30.43 -12.35 -18.23
CA CYS A 123 29.07 -11.95 -17.89
C CYS A 123 28.89 -10.44 -17.65
N TYR A 124 29.96 -9.71 -17.34
CA TYR A 124 29.95 -8.24 -17.19
C TYR A 124 30.45 -7.49 -18.43
N LYS A 125 30.91 -8.19 -19.47
CA LYS A 125 31.37 -7.53 -20.70
C LYS A 125 30.18 -7.02 -21.50
N LYS A 126 30.34 -5.86 -22.13
CA LYS A 126 29.33 -5.24 -23.02
C LYS A 126 28.83 -6.21 -24.09
N SER A 127 29.72 -7.05 -24.63
CA SER A 127 29.37 -8.07 -25.62
C SER A 127 28.34 -9.06 -25.11
N MET A 128 28.45 -9.55 -23.86
CA MET A 128 27.49 -10.46 -23.26
C MET A 128 26.18 -9.74 -22.93
N TYR A 129 26.24 -8.51 -22.41
CA TYR A 129 25.04 -7.69 -22.19
C TYR A 129 24.23 -7.54 -23.49
N LEU A 130 24.90 -7.15 -24.58
CA LEU A 130 24.24 -7.03 -25.88
C LEU A 130 23.66 -8.36 -26.35
N LYS A 131 24.34 -9.50 -26.16
CA LYS A 131 23.80 -10.82 -26.50
C LYS A 131 22.53 -11.16 -25.73
N VAL A 132 22.54 -10.97 -24.40
CA VAL A 132 21.40 -11.28 -23.53
C VAL A 132 20.17 -10.42 -23.86
N TYR A 133 20.39 -9.15 -24.18
CA TYR A 133 19.31 -8.20 -24.52
C TYR A 133 19.03 -8.07 -26.03
N ASN A 134 19.73 -8.82 -26.88
CA ASN A 134 19.44 -8.89 -28.31
C ASN A 134 18.14 -9.67 -28.57
N ASP A 135 17.82 -10.63 -27.70
CA ASP A 135 16.62 -11.41 -27.82
C ASP A 135 15.39 -10.58 -27.42
N ILE A 136 14.33 -10.70 -28.22
CA ILE A 136 13.05 -10.07 -27.93
C ILE A 136 12.50 -10.74 -26.67
N ILE A 137 12.35 -9.98 -25.58
CA ILE A 137 11.57 -10.41 -24.43
C ILE A 137 10.13 -10.54 -24.92
N HIS A 138 9.71 -11.77 -25.19
CA HIS A 138 8.33 -12.04 -25.58
C HIS A 138 7.40 -11.57 -24.48
N ILE A 139 6.39 -10.81 -24.88
CA ILE A 139 5.31 -10.41 -23.98
C ILE A 139 4.68 -11.70 -23.45
N VAL A 140 4.55 -11.81 -22.13
CA VAL A 140 3.85 -12.94 -21.52
C VAL A 140 2.43 -12.96 -22.10
N PRO A 141 2.01 -14.05 -22.77
CA PRO A 141 0.69 -14.12 -23.39
C PRO A 141 -0.42 -13.83 -22.37
N GLY A 142 -1.57 -13.33 -22.83
CA GLY A 142 -2.70 -13.13 -21.93
C GLY A 142 -3.27 -14.46 -21.42
N VAL A 143 -4.07 -14.43 -20.36
CA VAL A 143 -4.75 -15.63 -19.81
C VAL A 143 -5.56 -16.38 -20.88
N LYS A 144 -6.06 -15.65 -21.90
CA LYS A 144 -6.80 -16.22 -23.04
C LYS A 144 -5.92 -17.01 -24.01
N ASP A 145 -4.64 -16.66 -24.09
CA ASP A 145 -3.64 -17.21 -25.02
C ASP A 145 -2.80 -18.32 -24.38
N TYR A 146 -3.07 -18.65 -23.10
CA TYR A 146 -2.42 -19.74 -22.43
C TYR A 146 -2.73 -21.07 -23.12
N ILE A 147 -1.69 -21.90 -23.27
CA ILE A 147 -1.82 -23.26 -23.79
C ILE A 147 -2.79 -24.02 -22.88
N LYS A 148 -4.00 -24.27 -23.39
CA LYS A 148 -5.02 -25.03 -22.67
C LYS A 148 -4.53 -26.46 -22.55
N THR A 149 -4.00 -26.78 -21.37
CA THR A 149 -3.54 -28.13 -21.07
C THR A 149 -4.72 -28.95 -20.55
N SER A 150 -4.78 -30.23 -20.93
CA SER A 150 -5.78 -31.18 -20.42
C SER A 150 -5.54 -31.58 -18.96
N PHE A 151 -4.41 -31.15 -18.37
CA PHE A 151 -4.11 -31.37 -16.97
C PHE A 151 -5.06 -30.59 -16.07
N GLU A 152 -5.50 -31.25 -14.99
CA GLU A 152 -6.28 -30.58 -13.97
C GLU A 152 -5.43 -29.45 -13.35
N PRO A 153 -5.97 -28.23 -13.21
CA PRO A 153 -5.24 -27.13 -12.62
C PRO A 153 -4.78 -27.52 -11.21
N PHE A 154 -3.50 -27.26 -10.92
CA PHE A 154 -2.95 -27.50 -9.59
C PHE A 154 -3.81 -26.79 -8.56
N LYS A 155 -4.43 -27.59 -7.67
CA LYS A 155 -5.14 -27.04 -6.54
C LYS A 155 -4.12 -26.29 -5.67
N PRO A 156 -4.45 -25.09 -5.17
CA PRO A 156 -3.58 -24.39 -4.25
C PRO A 156 -3.13 -25.33 -3.14
N PRO A 157 -1.85 -25.26 -2.70
CA PRO A 157 -1.39 -26.07 -1.58
C PRO A 157 -2.38 -25.94 -0.43
N LYS A 158 -2.81 -27.08 0.14
CA LYS A 158 -3.76 -27.07 1.25
C LYS A 158 -3.10 -26.45 2.48
N ILE A 159 -3.26 -25.14 2.66
CA ILE A 159 -2.74 -24.42 3.83
C ILE A 159 -3.54 -24.88 5.05
N LYS A 160 -2.94 -25.74 5.88
CA LYS A 160 -3.54 -26.13 7.16
C LYS A 160 -3.45 -24.95 8.13
N LYS A 161 -4.60 -24.44 8.58
CA LYS A 161 -4.65 -23.51 9.71
C LYS A 161 -4.06 -24.23 10.93
N LYS A 162 -2.97 -23.72 11.49
CA LYS A 162 -2.40 -24.29 12.73
C LYS A 162 -3.45 -24.19 13.85
N ARG A 163 -3.55 -25.23 14.68
CA ARG A 163 -4.46 -25.26 15.83
C ARG A 163 -4.12 -24.11 16.79
N GLY A 164 -5.12 -23.31 17.16
CA GLY A 164 -4.98 -22.20 18.11
C GLY A 164 -5.41 -20.84 17.56
N ARG A 165 -5.46 -19.85 18.45
CA ARG A 165 -5.83 -18.47 18.11
C ARG A 165 -4.83 -17.88 17.11
N PRO A 166 -5.27 -17.35 15.95
CA PRO A 166 -4.40 -16.61 15.06
C PRO A 166 -3.68 -15.50 15.83
N LYS A 167 -2.35 -15.45 15.74
CA LYS A 167 -1.59 -14.37 16.37
C LYS A 167 -1.95 -13.06 15.69
N LYS A 168 -2.38 -12.07 16.48
CA LYS A 168 -2.66 -10.71 15.98
C LYS A 168 -1.38 -9.99 15.53
N LEU A 169 -0.23 -10.33 16.12
CA LEU A 169 1.07 -9.77 15.77
C LEU A 169 1.95 -10.83 15.10
N ARG A 170 2.77 -10.39 14.13
CA ARG A 170 3.82 -11.25 13.55
C ARG A 170 4.92 -11.54 14.59
N ARG A 171 5.67 -12.62 14.37
CA ARG A 171 6.89 -12.89 15.14
C ARG A 171 7.96 -11.88 14.69
N LYS A 172 8.55 -11.18 15.65
CA LYS A 172 9.71 -10.31 15.43
C LYS A 172 10.97 -11.17 15.30
N GLY A 173 11.88 -10.81 14.39
CA GLY A 173 13.20 -11.42 14.26
C GLY A 173 14.19 -10.97 15.34
N PRO A 174 15.38 -11.61 15.43
CA PRO A 174 16.37 -11.34 16.48
C PRO A 174 16.88 -9.89 16.53
N ASN A 175 16.91 -9.21 15.38
CA ASN A 175 17.44 -7.85 15.24
C ASN A 175 16.34 -6.77 15.24
N GLU A 176 15.10 -7.12 15.58
CA GLU A 176 14.01 -6.15 15.62
C GLU A 176 13.86 -5.56 17.03
N LEU A 177 14.00 -4.24 17.13
CA LEU A 177 13.85 -3.51 18.39
C LEU A 177 12.48 -3.81 19.04
N GLU A 178 12.51 -4.23 20.31
CA GLU A 178 11.30 -4.35 21.10
C GLU A 178 10.72 -2.95 21.36
N SER A 179 9.40 -2.85 21.21
CA SER A 179 8.70 -1.62 21.52
C SER A 179 8.68 -1.47 23.03
N GLU A 180 9.18 -0.36 23.57
CA GLU A 180 9.12 -0.08 25.01
C GLU A 180 7.66 -0.16 25.48
N LYS A 181 7.33 -1.22 26.21
CA LYS A 181 6.01 -1.36 26.81
C LYS A 181 6.00 -0.46 28.03
N SER A 182 5.14 0.56 28.02
CA SER A 182 4.81 1.34 29.21
C SER A 182 4.48 0.37 30.36
N THR A 183 5.37 0.33 31.35
CA THR A 183 5.17 -0.48 32.56
C THR A 183 4.30 0.34 33.50
N ARG A 184 3.25 -0.27 34.08
CA ARG A 184 2.35 0.43 35.04
C ARG A 184 3.03 0.82 36.37
N LYS A 185 4.34 0.63 36.51
CA LYS A 185 5.08 0.98 37.73
C LYS A 185 5.15 2.51 37.83
N GLY A 186 4.49 3.08 38.84
CA GLY A 186 4.49 4.52 39.12
C GLY A 186 3.22 5.28 38.71
N LEU A 187 2.23 4.63 38.09
CA LEU A 187 0.96 5.30 37.75
C LEU A 187 -0.01 5.26 38.94
N THR A 188 -0.20 6.39 39.62
CA THR A 188 -1.21 6.53 40.68
C THR A 188 -2.60 6.49 40.06
N HIS A 189 -3.43 5.52 40.45
CA HIS A 189 -4.80 5.45 39.94
C HIS A 189 -5.68 6.50 40.60
N VAL A 190 -6.39 7.26 39.77
CA VAL A 190 -7.38 8.26 40.18
C VAL A 190 -8.78 7.69 39.93
N CYS A 191 -9.65 7.77 40.93
CA CYS A 191 -11.01 7.27 40.83
C CYS A 191 -11.83 8.09 39.81
N SER A 192 -12.40 7.45 38.78
CA SER A 192 -13.18 8.15 37.75
C SER A 192 -14.55 8.70 38.21
N LYS A 193 -14.95 8.41 39.45
CA LYS A 193 -16.18 8.95 40.08
C LYS A 193 -15.92 10.21 40.89
N CYS A 194 -14.97 10.17 41.82
CA CYS A 194 -14.69 11.28 42.76
C CYS A 194 -13.35 12.01 42.50
N HIS A 195 -12.55 11.51 41.55
CA HIS A 195 -11.23 12.03 41.18
C HIS A 195 -10.18 12.06 42.31
N GLN A 196 -10.37 11.27 43.37
CA GLN A 196 -9.36 11.06 44.41
C GLN A 196 -8.49 9.83 44.12
N VAL A 197 -7.25 9.85 44.61
CA VAL A 197 -6.27 8.76 44.49
C VAL A 197 -6.53 7.65 45.50
N GLY A 198 -6.05 6.43 45.22
CA GLY A 198 -6.02 5.32 46.18
C GLY A 198 -7.19 4.34 46.11
N HIS A 199 -8.24 4.61 45.34
CA HIS A 199 -9.35 3.67 45.10
C HIS A 199 -9.92 3.77 43.67
N ASN A 200 -10.71 2.79 43.24
CA ASN A 200 -11.32 2.77 41.90
C ASN A 200 -12.83 3.11 41.96
N LYS A 201 -13.47 3.32 40.79
CA LYS A 201 -14.91 3.64 40.72
C LYS A 201 -15.79 2.58 41.40
N GLY A 202 -15.41 1.31 41.31
CA GLY A 202 -16.19 0.18 41.85
C GLY A 202 -16.21 0.16 43.37
N THR A 203 -15.12 0.58 44.02
CA THR A 203 -15.00 0.64 45.49
C THR A 203 -15.25 2.05 46.05
N CYS A 204 -15.69 2.99 45.22
CA CYS A 204 -15.82 4.40 45.60
C CYS A 204 -17.12 4.68 46.39
N LYS A 205 -16.96 5.00 47.67
CA LYS A 205 -18.04 5.46 48.56
C LYS A 205 -18.36 6.95 48.43
N ASN A 206 -17.47 7.73 47.81
CA ASN A 206 -17.62 9.19 47.70
C ASN A 206 -18.65 9.59 46.64
N GLN A 207 -19.23 10.79 46.80
CA GLN A 207 -20.16 11.35 45.81
C GLN A 207 -19.44 11.64 44.48
N PRO A 208 -20.16 11.61 43.33
CA PRO A 208 -19.59 11.95 42.04
C PRO A 208 -19.09 13.39 42.02
N HIS A 209 -17.85 13.62 41.62
CA HIS A 209 -17.30 14.96 41.45
C HIS A 209 -17.97 15.67 40.26
N HIS A 210 -18.14 17.00 40.31
CA HIS A 210 -18.82 17.75 39.24
C HIS A 210 -18.19 17.56 37.84
N LYS A 211 -16.87 17.34 37.78
CA LYS A 211 -16.13 17.06 36.53
C LYS A 211 -16.25 15.60 36.07
N SER A 212 -16.82 14.71 36.87
CA SER A 212 -16.95 13.29 36.52
C SER A 212 -18.01 13.12 35.42
N LYS A 213 -17.77 12.16 34.51
CA LYS A 213 -18.75 11.82 33.46
C LYS A 213 -20.08 11.33 34.06
N ILE A 214 -20.04 10.74 35.25
CA ILE A 214 -21.21 10.25 35.98
C ILE A 214 -22.09 11.40 36.43
N PHE A 215 -21.49 12.49 36.93
CA PHE A 215 -22.24 13.69 37.32
C PHE A 215 -22.87 14.39 36.11
N LYS A 216 -22.10 14.55 35.03
CA LYS A 216 -22.60 15.17 33.78
C LYS A 216 -23.72 14.38 33.11
N ALA A 217 -23.65 13.04 33.13
CA ALA A 217 -24.69 12.18 32.58
C ALA A 217 -25.99 12.21 33.40
N ARG A 218 -25.90 12.42 34.72
CA ARG A 218 -27.08 12.46 35.61
C ARG A 218 -27.82 13.80 35.56
N ASN A 219 -27.12 14.87 35.19
CA ASN A 219 -27.66 16.24 35.11
C ASN A 219 -27.78 16.72 33.67
N ALA A 220 -27.77 15.82 32.68
CA ALA A 220 -28.08 16.18 31.31
C ALA A 220 -29.60 16.46 31.21
N PRO A 221 -30.02 17.57 30.59
CA PRO A 221 -31.44 17.83 30.37
C PRO A 221 -32.03 16.75 29.46
N GLU A 222 -33.20 16.20 29.83
CA GLU A 222 -33.99 15.31 28.97
C GLU A 222 -34.37 16.08 27.70
N SER A 223 -33.78 15.70 26.57
CA SER A 223 -34.20 16.18 25.26
C SER A 223 -35.50 15.47 24.87
N GLU A 224 -36.51 16.29 24.53
CA GLU A 224 -37.83 15.92 24.03
C GLU A 224 -37.83 14.70 23.11
N HIS A 225 -38.74 13.76 23.37
CA HIS A 225 -39.15 12.75 22.40
C HIS A 225 -39.69 13.46 21.15
N GLN A 226 -38.93 13.46 20.06
CA GLN A 226 -39.48 13.68 18.74
C GLN A 226 -40.12 12.37 18.27
N GLU A 227 -41.44 12.40 18.09
CA GLU A 227 -42.20 11.33 17.46
C GLU A 227 -41.63 10.98 16.08
N ILE A 228 -41.52 9.68 15.81
CA ILE A 228 -41.14 9.13 14.51
C ILE A 228 -42.38 9.22 13.59
N PRO A 229 -42.34 9.89 12.44
CA PRO A 229 -43.42 9.80 11.47
C PRO A 229 -43.40 8.42 10.79
N GLN A 230 -44.56 7.78 10.76
CA GLN A 230 -44.86 6.53 10.09
C GLN A 230 -44.44 6.56 8.60
N ALA A 231 -43.81 5.49 8.13
CA ALA A 231 -43.42 5.31 6.75
C ALA A 231 -44.66 5.24 5.83
N SER A 232 -44.88 6.25 4.99
CA SER A 232 -45.82 6.18 3.87
C SER A 232 -45.14 5.56 2.64
N GLN A 233 -45.83 4.57 2.07
CA GLN A 233 -45.40 3.79 0.92
C GLN A 233 -45.32 4.66 -0.35
N ALA A 234 -44.27 4.47 -1.14
CA ALA A 234 -44.14 5.11 -2.45
C ALA A 234 -45.03 4.42 -3.50
N PRO A 235 -45.65 5.16 -4.43
CA PRO A 235 -46.43 4.58 -5.53
C PRO A 235 -45.53 3.87 -6.56
N PRO A 236 -46.05 2.88 -7.31
CA PRO A 236 -45.26 2.13 -8.29
C PRO A 236 -44.95 2.97 -9.55
N PRO A 237 -43.82 2.71 -10.22
CA PRO A 237 -43.45 3.41 -11.45
C PRO A 237 -44.31 2.98 -12.65
N PRO A 238 -44.60 3.90 -13.60
CA PRO A 238 -45.36 3.58 -14.80
C PRO A 238 -44.53 2.77 -15.81
N SER A 239 -45.20 1.79 -16.42
CA SER A 239 -44.69 0.92 -17.48
C SER A 239 -44.55 1.69 -18.79
N LEU A 240 -43.38 1.65 -19.42
CA LEU A 240 -43.16 2.21 -20.76
C LEU A 240 -43.03 1.07 -21.78
N SER A 241 -43.93 1.13 -22.76
CA SER A 241 -44.19 0.14 -23.80
C SER A 241 -43.01 -0.13 -24.72
N GLN A 242 -42.94 -1.38 -25.18
CA GLN A 242 -42.07 -1.87 -26.23
C GLN A 242 -42.53 -1.33 -27.60
N GLU A 243 -41.60 -0.82 -28.40
CA GLU A 243 -41.70 -0.87 -29.86
C GLU A 243 -40.52 -1.69 -30.41
N GLN A 244 -40.84 -2.70 -31.22
CA GLN A 244 -39.93 -3.23 -32.22
C GLN A 244 -40.15 -2.46 -33.53
N PRO A 245 -39.14 -2.44 -34.41
CA PRO A 245 -39.39 -3.14 -35.66
C PRO A 245 -38.22 -4.03 -36.14
N SER A 246 -38.63 -4.94 -37.01
CA SER A 246 -37.90 -5.94 -37.76
C SER A 246 -37.12 -5.38 -38.96
N GLY A 247 -36.21 -6.19 -39.51
CA GLY A 247 -35.78 -6.06 -40.91
C GLY A 247 -34.30 -6.39 -41.15
N ALA A 248 -34.06 -7.45 -41.93
CA ALA A 248 -32.76 -7.93 -42.38
C ALA A 248 -32.11 -7.05 -43.45
N GLU A 249 -30.77 -7.03 -43.55
CA GLU A 249 -30.01 -7.45 -44.76
C GLU A 249 -28.49 -7.17 -44.70
N ALA A 250 -27.77 -8.06 -45.37
CA ALA A 250 -26.52 -7.90 -46.12
C ALA A 250 -25.18 -7.57 -45.44
N ALA A 251 -24.22 -8.46 -45.73
CA ALA A 251 -22.79 -8.37 -45.49
C ALA A 251 -22.11 -7.20 -46.22
N PRO A 252 -20.85 -6.88 -45.83
CA PRO A 252 -19.85 -6.49 -46.79
C PRO A 252 -18.67 -7.46 -46.81
N THR A 253 -18.49 -8.03 -47.99
CA THR A 253 -17.22 -8.46 -48.55
C THR A 253 -16.09 -7.44 -48.31
N GLY A 254 -14.93 -7.91 -47.86
CA GLY A 254 -13.75 -7.08 -47.63
C GLY A 254 -12.44 -7.88 -47.65
N THR A 255 -12.07 -8.32 -48.84
CA THR A 255 -10.70 -8.47 -49.36
C THR A 255 -9.66 -9.24 -48.54
N ARG A 256 -9.63 -10.53 -48.86
CA ARG A 256 -8.49 -11.47 -48.79
C ARG A 256 -7.21 -10.85 -49.38
N ARG A 257 -6.18 -10.62 -48.56
CA ARG A 257 -4.78 -10.69 -49.06
C ARG A 257 -4.22 -12.07 -48.74
N SER A 258 -4.28 -12.91 -49.76
CA SER A 258 -3.52 -14.15 -49.87
C SER A 258 -2.05 -13.79 -50.07
N ILE A 259 -1.16 -14.28 -49.21
CA ILE A 259 0.18 -14.67 -49.63
C ILE A 259 0.36 -16.13 -49.18
N LEU A 260 0.63 -16.95 -50.19
CA LEU A 260 0.94 -18.36 -50.14
C LEU A 260 2.01 -18.68 -49.07
N GLN A 261 1.61 -19.49 -48.12
CA GLN A 261 2.04 -20.86 -47.93
C GLN A 261 3.36 -21.40 -48.55
N GLN A 262 4.06 -22.14 -47.67
CA GLN A 262 4.98 -23.28 -47.88
C GLN A 262 6.45 -22.98 -48.19
N HIS A 263 7.34 -23.28 -47.23
CA HIS A 263 8.26 -24.43 -47.33
C HIS A 263 8.81 -24.85 -45.95
N ALA A 264 8.66 -26.14 -45.66
CA ALA A 264 9.49 -26.98 -44.79
C ALA A 264 9.54 -28.37 -45.48
N PRO A 265 10.45 -29.34 -45.17
CA PRO A 265 11.49 -29.37 -44.14
C PRO A 265 12.89 -29.87 -44.61
N ARG A 266 13.84 -29.82 -43.67
CA ARG A 266 15.06 -30.64 -43.42
C ARG A 266 15.54 -31.66 -44.49
N THR A 267 16.83 -31.59 -44.77
CA THR A 267 17.70 -32.76 -44.98
C THR A 267 18.93 -32.67 -44.07
N ALA A 268 19.35 -33.84 -43.58
CA ALA A 268 20.48 -34.08 -42.68
C ALA A 268 21.75 -34.44 -43.48
N THR A 269 22.90 -34.50 -42.77
CA THR A 269 24.21 -35.09 -43.15
C THR A 269 24.98 -34.35 -44.27
N GLN A 270 26.29 -34.12 -44.21
CA GLN A 270 27.41 -34.69 -43.43
C GLN A 270 28.25 -33.58 -42.78
#